data_AF-F4G3M0-F1
#
_entry.id   AF-F4G3M0-F1
#
_cell.length_a   1.000
_cell.length_b   1.000
_cell.length_c   1.000
_cell.angle_alpha   90.00
_cell.angle_beta   90.00
_cell.angle_gamma   90.00
#
_symmetry.space_group_name_H-M   'P 1'
#
loop_
_entity.id
_entity.type
_entity.pdbx_description
1 polymer ?
#
loop_
_entity_poly.entity_id
_entity_poly.type
_entity_poly.pdbx_seq_one_letter_code
_entity_poly.pdbx_strand_id
1 'polypeptide(L)'
;MSVIFLDPKDIEVLEFMVLLSHISSYKLSKVSGIPASTVWRVLAKLKSLGLITKDGREFAITPRGLVLAYYVTKRQSIKENAIQGLKEGWKYEGSTDELKSFLNSLHDFLRRFEISPMSICFNQPLSVASLMLPRAKELDQQSQTVLARFILRTFPSIVLPSGCKAVLSFDQNGEPYALAADCKEDGVHLFHRCQVINSVVKAVSKGSV
;
A
#
# COMPACT_ATOMS: atom_id res chain seq x y z
N MET A 1 -21.27 -10.19 12.55
CA MET A 1 -19.99 -9.61 12.08
C MET A 1 -20.33 -8.49 11.10
N SER A 2 -20.15 -7.21 11.45
CA SER A 2 -20.62 -6.09 10.61
C SER A 2 -19.68 -5.88 9.42
N VAL A 3 -19.84 -6.71 8.39
CA VAL A 3 -19.31 -6.42 7.06
C VAL A 3 -19.99 -5.14 6.62
N ILE A 4 -19.27 -4.02 6.61
CA ILE A 4 -19.78 -2.77 6.07
C ILE A 4 -20.02 -3.02 4.58
N PHE A 5 -21.29 -3.21 4.22
CA PHE A 5 -21.71 -3.49 2.86
C PHE A 5 -21.79 -2.17 2.11
N LEU A 6 -20.92 -2.02 1.11
CA LEU A 6 -21.10 -1.00 0.07
C LEU A 6 -22.18 -1.53 -0.85
N ASP A 7 -23.28 -0.80 -0.95
CA ASP A 7 -24.33 -1.13 -1.91
C ASP A 7 -23.86 -0.80 -3.34
N PRO A 8 -24.56 -1.25 -4.39
CA PRO A 8 -24.15 -0.97 -5.77
C PRO A 8 -23.98 0.52 -6.08
N LYS A 9 -24.72 1.40 -5.39
CA LYS A 9 -24.65 2.85 -5.60
C LYS A 9 -23.44 3.46 -4.90
N ASP A 10 -23.08 2.95 -3.73
CA ASP A 10 -21.83 3.28 -3.05
C ASP A 10 -20.62 2.93 -3.92
N ILE A 11 -20.64 1.72 -4.53
CA ILE A 11 -19.58 1.27 -5.42
C ILE A 11 -19.51 2.18 -6.65
N GLU A 12 -20.64 2.45 -7.31
CA GLU A 12 -20.68 3.34 -8.48
C GLU A 12 -20.09 4.72 -8.18
N VAL A 13 -20.47 5.34 -7.06
CA VAL A 13 -19.89 6.63 -6.64
C VAL A 13 -18.40 6.50 -6.35
N LEU A 14 -17.96 5.44 -5.69
CA LEU A 14 -16.56 5.20 -5.42
C LEU A 14 -15.74 5.03 -6.71
N GLU A 15 -16.28 4.37 -7.73
CA GLU A 15 -15.66 4.28 -9.06
C GLU A 15 -15.49 5.67 -9.71
N PHE A 16 -16.50 6.54 -9.62
CA PHE A 16 -16.36 7.93 -10.08
C PHE A 16 -15.28 8.69 -9.31
N MET A 17 -15.16 8.45 -8.00
CA MET A 17 -14.11 9.05 -7.19
C MET A 17 -12.70 8.58 -7.61
N VAL A 18 -12.55 7.32 -8.04
CA VAL A 18 -11.29 6.82 -8.62
C VAL A 18 -10.94 7.57 -9.90
N LEU A 19 -11.90 7.78 -10.80
CA LEU A 19 -11.66 8.42 -12.10
C LEU A 19 -11.40 9.91 -12.01
N LEU A 20 -12.12 10.61 -11.13
CA LEU A 20 -12.12 12.08 -11.10
C LEU A 20 -11.17 12.62 -10.04
N SER A 21 -10.75 11.79 -9.07
CA SER A 21 -9.87 12.08 -7.93
C SER A 21 -10.36 13.17 -6.98
N HIS A 22 -10.74 14.34 -7.51
CA HIS A 22 -11.28 15.51 -6.81
C HIS A 22 -12.57 15.99 -7.47
N ILE A 23 -13.68 16.02 -6.71
CA ILE A 23 -14.96 16.46 -7.26
C ILE A 23 -15.93 17.01 -6.21
N SER A 24 -16.72 18.02 -6.57
CA SER A 24 -17.83 18.49 -5.75
C SER A 24 -19.07 17.60 -5.89
N SER A 25 -19.90 17.54 -4.85
CA SER A 25 -21.15 16.76 -4.88
C SER A 25 -22.08 17.15 -6.04
N TYR A 26 -22.12 18.43 -6.40
CA TYR A 26 -22.95 18.93 -7.50
C TYR A 26 -22.44 18.42 -8.85
N LYS A 27 -21.13 18.58 -9.11
CA LYS A 27 -20.52 18.13 -10.36
C LYS A 27 -20.62 16.62 -10.50
N LEU A 28 -20.42 15.88 -9.40
CA LEU A 28 -20.58 14.42 -9.38
C LEU A 28 -22.01 14.01 -9.75
N SER A 29 -23.03 14.66 -9.19
CA SER A 29 -24.44 14.40 -9.56
C SER A 29 -24.69 14.64 -11.05
N LYS A 30 -24.12 15.71 -11.63
CA LYS A 30 -24.26 16.00 -13.06
C LYS A 30 -23.60 14.96 -13.96
N VAL A 31 -22.37 14.53 -13.66
CA VAL A 31 -21.63 13.58 -14.51
C VAL A 31 -22.09 12.14 -14.36
N SER A 32 -22.55 11.75 -13.17
CA SER A 32 -23.02 10.38 -12.90
C SER A 32 -24.50 10.16 -13.22
N GLY A 33 -25.28 11.24 -13.38
CA GLY A 33 -26.75 11.17 -13.49
C GLY A 33 -27.45 10.77 -12.19
N ILE A 34 -26.72 10.63 -11.08
CA ILE A 34 -27.28 10.27 -9.77
C ILE A 34 -27.95 11.50 -9.14
N PRO A 35 -29.16 11.38 -8.55
CA PRO A 35 -29.80 12.50 -7.86
C PRO A 35 -28.91 13.12 -6.79
N ALA A 36 -28.91 14.45 -6.69
CA ALA A 36 -28.00 15.19 -5.81
C ALA A 36 -28.12 14.76 -4.32
N SER A 37 -29.35 14.50 -3.85
CA SER A 37 -29.59 13.99 -2.50
C SER A 37 -28.95 12.62 -2.25
N THR A 38 -29.04 11.72 -3.24
CA THR A 38 -28.41 10.40 -3.19
C THR A 38 -26.89 10.50 -3.21
N VAL A 39 -26.32 11.33 -4.11
CA VAL A 39 -24.86 11.58 -4.15
C VAL A 39 -24.37 12.07 -2.80
N TRP A 40 -25.04 13.07 -2.22
CA TRP A 40 -24.65 13.61 -0.92
C TRP A 40 -24.67 12.55 0.19
N ARG A 41 -25.74 11.75 0.26
CA ARG A 41 -25.86 10.66 1.24
C ARG A 41 -24.73 9.64 1.10
N VAL A 42 -24.42 9.23 -0.13
CA VAL A 42 -23.34 8.28 -0.40
C VAL A 42 -21.98 8.90 -0.05
N LEU A 43 -21.69 10.13 -0.47
CA LEU A 43 -20.45 10.82 -0.11
C LEU A 43 -20.29 10.97 1.42
N ALA A 44 -21.37 11.28 2.14
CA ALA A 44 -21.35 11.34 3.60
C ALA A 44 -21.00 9.98 4.23
N LYS A 45 -21.60 8.88 3.71
CA LYS A 45 -21.26 7.51 4.10
C LYS A 45 -19.80 7.19 3.81
N LEU A 46 -19.35 7.33 2.57
CA LEU A 46 -17.95 7.06 2.17
C LEU A 46 -16.95 7.88 3.00
N LYS A 47 -17.28 9.13 3.34
CA LYS A 47 -16.47 9.97 4.23
C LYS A 47 -16.40 9.40 5.64
N SER A 48 -17.52 9.00 6.23
CA SER A 48 -17.56 8.39 7.58
C SER A 48 -16.73 7.10 7.66
N LEU A 49 -16.62 6.38 6.55
CA LEU A 49 -15.81 5.17 6.41
C LEU A 49 -14.31 5.46 6.15
N GLY A 50 -13.96 6.73 5.96
CA GLY A 50 -12.61 7.17 5.62
C GLY A 50 -12.17 6.74 4.22
N LEU A 51 -13.11 6.45 3.31
CA LEU A 51 -12.82 6.10 1.90
C LEU A 51 -12.56 7.36 1.07
N ILE A 52 -13.18 8.46 1.45
CA ILE A 52 -12.95 9.78 0.86
C ILE A 52 -12.73 10.81 1.97
N THR A 53 -12.11 11.93 1.64
CA THR A 53 -12.04 13.13 2.47
C THR A 53 -12.87 14.24 1.85
N LYS A 54 -13.17 15.27 2.63
CA LYS A 54 -13.84 16.48 2.16
C LYS A 54 -12.93 17.66 2.47
N ASP A 55 -12.60 18.43 1.44
CA ASP A 55 -11.86 19.67 1.54
C ASP A 55 -12.70 20.82 0.96
N GLY A 56 -13.13 21.75 1.82
CA GLY A 56 -14.07 22.79 1.45
C GLY A 56 -15.36 22.25 0.79
N ARG A 57 -15.52 22.49 -0.51
CA ARG A 57 -16.68 22.05 -1.31
C ARG A 57 -16.42 20.77 -2.12
N GLU A 58 -15.20 20.27 -2.11
CA GLU A 58 -14.76 19.13 -2.89
C GLU A 58 -14.50 17.90 -2.02
N PHE A 59 -14.52 16.75 -2.66
CA PHE A 59 -14.21 15.47 -2.07
C PHE A 59 -13.02 14.86 -2.80
N ALA A 60 -12.16 14.18 -2.06
CA ALA A 60 -10.99 13.50 -2.61
C ALA A 60 -10.96 12.04 -2.17
N ILE A 61 -10.60 11.13 -3.08
CA ILE A 61 -10.43 9.72 -2.73
C ILE A 61 -9.18 9.51 -1.87
N THR A 62 -9.26 8.62 -0.88
CA THR A 62 -8.11 8.25 -0.03
C THR A 62 -7.41 7.00 -0.56
N PRO A 63 -6.17 6.71 -0.12
CA PRO A 63 -5.55 5.40 -0.36
C PRO A 63 -6.44 4.22 0.08
N ARG A 64 -7.15 4.35 1.22
CA ARG A 64 -8.16 3.37 1.63
C ARG A 64 -9.28 3.24 0.60
N GLY A 65 -9.82 4.34 0.11
CA GLY A 65 -10.84 4.34 -0.94
C GLY A 65 -10.39 3.65 -2.22
N LEU A 66 -9.16 3.90 -2.65
CA LEU A 66 -8.55 3.28 -3.83
C LEU A 66 -8.42 1.76 -3.67
N VAL A 67 -7.90 1.28 -2.53
CA VAL A 67 -7.79 -0.17 -2.25
C VAL A 67 -9.17 -0.84 -2.20
N LEU A 68 -10.14 -0.21 -1.53
CA LEU A 68 -11.50 -0.75 -1.46
C LEU A 68 -12.15 -0.79 -2.85
N ALA A 69 -11.98 0.25 -3.66
CA ALA A 69 -12.46 0.28 -5.05
C ALA A 69 -11.86 -0.87 -5.86
N TYR A 70 -10.54 -1.07 -5.76
CA TYR A 70 -9.83 -2.16 -6.44
C TYR A 70 -10.40 -3.55 -6.09
N TYR A 71 -10.76 -3.79 -4.83
CA TYR A 71 -11.32 -5.07 -4.39
C TYR A 71 -12.78 -5.29 -4.79
N VAL A 72 -13.61 -4.25 -4.80
CA VAL A 72 -15.06 -4.41 -5.02
C VAL A 72 -15.49 -4.20 -6.47
N THR A 73 -14.73 -3.47 -7.27
CA THR A 73 -15.09 -3.22 -8.68
C THR A 73 -14.87 -4.46 -9.55
N LYS A 74 -15.75 -4.62 -10.54
CA LYS A 74 -15.59 -5.61 -11.62
C LYS A 74 -14.92 -5.01 -12.87
N ARG A 75 -14.77 -3.68 -12.93
CA ARG A 75 -14.30 -2.96 -14.11
C ARG A 75 -12.77 -2.87 -14.10
N GLN A 76 -12.13 -3.44 -15.11
CA GLN A 76 -10.67 -3.51 -15.19
C GLN A 76 -10.02 -2.11 -15.29
N SER A 77 -10.62 -1.19 -16.05
CA SER A 77 -10.17 0.20 -16.13
C SER A 77 -10.18 0.92 -14.77
N ILE A 78 -11.17 0.65 -13.91
CA ILE A 78 -11.21 1.22 -12.57
C ILE A 78 -10.10 0.62 -11.70
N LYS A 79 -9.83 -0.69 -11.80
CA LYS A 79 -8.73 -1.32 -11.07
C LYS A 79 -7.39 -0.68 -11.43
N GLU A 80 -7.14 -0.45 -12.71
CA GLU A 80 -5.91 0.18 -13.20
C GLU A 80 -5.75 1.61 -12.68
N ASN A 81 -6.81 2.44 -12.77
CA ASN A 81 -6.79 3.79 -12.22
C ASN A 81 -6.63 3.80 -10.70
N ALA A 82 -7.25 2.83 -9.99
CA ALA A 82 -7.11 2.70 -8.55
C ALA A 82 -5.67 2.37 -8.14
N ILE A 83 -5.01 1.45 -8.86
CA ILE A 83 -3.60 1.10 -8.64
C ILE A 83 -2.70 2.30 -8.94
N GLN A 84 -2.95 3.03 -10.02
CA GLN A 84 -2.18 4.23 -10.37
C GLN A 84 -2.33 5.33 -9.30
N GLY A 85 -3.56 5.64 -8.90
CA GLY A 85 -3.82 6.59 -7.81
C GLY A 85 -3.23 6.12 -6.48
N LEU A 86 -3.19 4.82 -6.22
CA LEU A 86 -2.58 4.27 -5.00
C LEU A 86 -1.06 4.40 -5.04
N LYS A 87 -0.44 4.15 -6.20
CA LYS A 87 1.00 4.37 -6.41
C LYS A 87 1.37 5.81 -6.08
N GLU A 88 0.60 6.77 -6.56
CA GLU A 88 0.81 8.20 -6.28
C GLU A 88 0.53 8.55 -4.82
N GLY A 89 -0.60 8.11 -4.27
CA GLY A 89 -1.01 8.39 -2.89
C GLY A 89 -0.05 7.79 -1.85
N TRP A 90 0.51 6.62 -2.14
CA TRP A 90 1.57 6.01 -1.35
C TRP A 90 2.96 6.52 -1.70
N LYS A 91 3.14 7.30 -2.77
CA LYS A 91 4.44 7.69 -3.35
C LYS A 91 5.34 6.47 -3.57
N TYR A 92 4.78 5.41 -4.14
CA TYR A 92 5.48 4.16 -4.41
C TYR A 92 6.30 4.29 -5.70
N GLU A 93 7.59 4.00 -5.63
CA GLU A 93 8.54 4.19 -6.74
C GLU A 93 8.60 3.01 -7.72
N GLY A 94 8.06 1.85 -7.34
CA GLY A 94 8.05 0.65 -8.16
C GLY A 94 6.96 0.62 -9.23
N SER A 95 6.72 -0.55 -9.82
CA SER A 95 5.72 -0.70 -10.89
C SER A 95 4.29 -0.84 -10.35
N THR A 96 3.29 -0.58 -11.20
CA THR A 96 1.89 -0.85 -10.88
C THR A 96 1.59 -2.35 -10.78
N ASP A 97 2.31 -3.18 -11.54
CA ASP A 97 2.19 -4.64 -11.48
C ASP A 97 2.64 -5.19 -10.11
N GLU A 98 3.72 -4.63 -9.55
CA GLU A 98 4.17 -4.97 -8.20
C GLU A 98 3.08 -4.68 -7.16
N LEU A 99 2.47 -3.49 -7.22
CA LEU A 99 1.36 -3.14 -6.32
C LEU A 99 0.14 -4.03 -6.53
N LYS A 100 -0.18 -4.36 -7.78
CA LYS A 100 -1.29 -5.25 -8.11
C LYS A 100 -1.08 -6.65 -7.50
N SER A 101 0.13 -7.21 -7.66
CA SER A 101 0.50 -8.49 -7.06
C SER A 101 0.33 -8.44 -5.55
N PHE A 102 0.91 -7.40 -4.91
CA PHE A 102 0.83 -7.20 -3.47
C PHE A 102 -0.60 -7.06 -2.94
N LEU A 103 -1.45 -6.26 -3.60
CA LEU A 103 -2.84 -6.12 -3.20
C LEU A 103 -3.63 -7.42 -3.36
N ASN A 104 -3.33 -8.25 -4.35
CA ASN A 104 -3.96 -9.56 -4.51
C ASN A 104 -3.55 -10.51 -3.39
N SER A 105 -2.25 -10.62 -3.10
CA SER A 105 -1.76 -11.45 -1.98
C SER A 105 -2.33 -10.98 -0.65
N LEU A 106 -2.43 -9.66 -0.44
CA LEU A 106 -3.08 -9.09 0.73
C LEU A 106 -4.57 -9.42 0.77
N HIS A 107 -5.28 -9.36 -0.35
CA HIS A 107 -6.70 -9.70 -0.41
C HIS A 107 -6.94 -11.17 -0.05
N ASP A 108 -6.14 -12.07 -0.61
CA ASP A 108 -6.20 -13.50 -0.33
C ASP A 108 -5.90 -13.80 1.14
N PHE A 109 -4.89 -13.11 1.70
CA PHE A 109 -4.61 -13.15 3.13
C PHE A 109 -5.82 -12.70 3.97
N LEU A 110 -6.37 -11.51 3.69
CA LEU A 110 -7.52 -10.99 4.44
C LEU A 110 -8.72 -11.92 4.36
N ARG A 111 -9.01 -12.51 3.19
CA ARG A 111 -10.09 -13.48 3.01
C ARG A 111 -9.84 -14.77 3.79
N ARG A 112 -8.63 -15.32 3.72
CA ARG A 112 -8.26 -16.58 4.40
C ARG A 112 -8.42 -16.49 5.92
N PHE A 113 -8.15 -15.32 6.49
CA PHE A 113 -8.25 -15.09 7.94
C PHE A 113 -9.52 -14.33 8.34
N GLU A 114 -10.49 -14.17 7.43
CA GLU A 114 -11.77 -13.49 7.67
C GLU A 114 -11.61 -12.05 8.23
N ILE A 115 -10.52 -11.38 7.84
CA ILE A 115 -10.23 -10.01 8.26
C ILE A 115 -10.92 -9.05 7.29
N SER A 116 -11.73 -8.14 7.84
CA SER A 116 -12.35 -7.10 7.03
C SER A 116 -11.28 -6.13 6.48
N PRO A 117 -11.29 -5.79 5.19
CA PRO A 117 -10.43 -4.71 4.67
C PRO A 117 -10.65 -3.37 5.42
N MET A 118 -11.83 -3.17 6.00
CA MET A 118 -12.16 -1.98 6.78
C MET A 118 -11.41 -1.87 8.12
N SER A 119 -10.82 -2.96 8.64
CA SER A 119 -9.97 -2.90 9.84
C SER A 119 -8.52 -2.54 9.53
N ILE A 120 -8.13 -2.44 8.25
CA ILE A 120 -6.75 -2.16 7.85
C ILE A 120 -6.55 -0.66 7.58
N CYS A 121 -5.45 -0.09 8.08
CA CYS A 121 -5.09 1.31 7.86
C CYS A 121 -4.31 1.47 6.55
N PHE A 122 -5.02 1.47 5.42
CA PHE A 122 -4.43 1.64 4.08
C PHE A 122 -3.88 3.04 3.79
N ASN A 123 -4.20 4.04 4.62
CA ASN A 123 -3.64 5.38 4.45
C ASN A 123 -2.15 5.45 4.82
N GLN A 124 -1.64 4.43 5.52
CA GLN A 124 -0.24 4.32 5.93
C GLN A 124 0.37 3.03 5.34
N PRO A 125 1.18 3.11 4.27
CA PRO A 125 1.74 1.92 3.62
C PRO A 125 2.51 1.01 4.59
N LEU A 126 3.21 1.58 5.57
CA LEU A 126 3.93 0.82 6.60
C LEU A 126 3.01 -0.08 7.45
N SER A 127 1.78 0.35 7.71
CA SER A 127 0.81 -0.48 8.47
C SER A 127 0.46 -1.75 7.69
N VAL A 128 0.28 -1.61 6.38
CA VAL A 128 0.01 -2.73 5.48
C VAL A 128 1.25 -3.62 5.34
N ALA A 129 2.42 -3.01 5.21
CA ALA A 129 3.69 -3.73 5.13
C ALA A 129 3.94 -4.58 6.39
N SER A 130 3.71 -3.99 7.57
CA SER A 130 3.92 -4.67 8.85
C SER A 130 2.98 -5.86 9.05
N LEU A 131 1.74 -5.77 8.55
CA LEU A 131 0.79 -6.88 8.58
C LEU A 131 1.26 -8.07 7.73
N MET A 132 1.88 -7.79 6.58
CA MET A 132 2.29 -8.80 5.60
C MET A 132 3.71 -9.32 5.83
N LEU A 133 4.58 -8.55 6.50
CA LEU A 133 5.99 -8.89 6.71
C LEU A 133 6.23 -10.26 7.38
N PRO A 134 5.46 -10.69 8.41
CA PRO A 134 5.63 -12.02 8.99
C PRO A 134 5.43 -13.18 8.00
N ARG A 135 4.71 -12.93 6.90
CA ARG A 135 4.43 -13.89 5.83
C ARG A 135 5.19 -13.58 4.54
N ALA A 136 6.19 -12.70 4.58
CA ALA A 136 6.89 -12.28 3.38
C ALA A 136 7.46 -13.45 2.55
N LYS A 137 7.85 -14.56 3.19
CA LYS A 137 8.32 -15.78 2.51
C LYS A 137 7.23 -16.52 1.71
N GLU A 138 5.96 -16.32 2.03
CA GLU A 138 4.81 -16.90 1.33
C GLU A 138 4.38 -16.04 0.13
N LEU A 139 4.92 -14.82 0.00
CA LEU A 139 4.59 -13.90 -1.06
C LEU A 139 5.43 -14.15 -2.31
N ASP A 140 4.87 -13.83 -3.48
CA ASP A 140 5.63 -13.78 -4.72
C ASP A 140 6.70 -12.68 -4.69
N GLN A 141 7.66 -12.76 -5.61
CA GLN A 141 8.80 -11.84 -5.65
C GLN A 141 8.35 -10.37 -5.79
N GLN A 142 7.30 -10.07 -6.56
CA GLN A 142 6.85 -8.70 -6.76
C GLN A 142 6.27 -8.13 -5.45
N SER A 143 5.48 -8.93 -4.75
CA SER A 143 4.93 -8.59 -3.44
C SER A 143 6.03 -8.41 -2.37
N GLN A 144 7.08 -9.23 -2.39
CA GLN A 144 8.25 -9.05 -1.54
C GLN A 144 8.99 -7.74 -1.85
N THR A 145 9.14 -7.39 -3.13
CA THR A 145 9.73 -6.12 -3.56
C THR A 145 8.95 -4.92 -3.01
N VAL A 146 7.61 -4.96 -3.02
CA VAL A 146 6.78 -3.89 -2.45
C VAL A 146 7.11 -3.68 -0.96
N LEU A 147 7.18 -4.77 -0.19
CA LEU A 147 7.55 -4.72 1.22
C LEU A 147 8.94 -4.15 1.45
N ALA A 148 9.93 -4.60 0.67
CA ALA A 148 11.30 -4.09 0.76
C ALA A 148 11.37 -2.59 0.49
N ARG A 149 10.67 -2.09 -0.54
CA ARG A 149 10.61 -0.66 -0.84
C ARG A 149 9.96 0.15 0.28
N PHE A 150 8.88 -0.35 0.89
CA PHE A 150 8.28 0.32 2.05
C PHE A 150 9.24 0.39 3.24
N ILE A 151 9.99 -0.68 3.51
CA ILE A 151 10.99 -0.71 4.58
C ILE A 151 12.14 0.26 4.29
N LEU A 152 12.73 0.20 3.09
CA LEU A 152 13.85 1.08 2.67
C LEU A 152 13.52 2.56 2.70
N ARG A 153 12.25 2.91 2.48
CA ARG A 153 11.79 4.30 2.54
C ARG A 153 11.47 4.76 3.95
N THR A 154 11.03 3.86 4.83
CA THR A 154 10.57 4.21 6.17
C THR A 154 11.71 4.22 7.17
N PHE A 155 12.59 3.23 7.12
CA PHE A 155 13.62 3.02 8.13
C PHE A 155 14.96 3.62 7.71
N PRO A 156 15.80 4.03 8.69
CA PRO A 156 17.17 4.44 8.41
C PRO A 156 17.94 3.34 7.68
N SER A 157 18.53 3.71 6.55
CA SER A 157 19.35 2.82 5.74
C SER A 157 20.80 3.29 5.70
N ILE A 158 21.73 2.36 5.60
CA ILE A 158 23.13 2.65 5.29
C ILE A 158 23.43 2.36 3.82
N VAL A 159 24.51 2.92 3.30
CA VAL A 159 25.07 2.55 2.00
C VAL A 159 26.29 1.67 2.26
N LEU A 160 26.23 0.42 1.82
CA LEU A 160 27.33 -0.53 1.91
C LEU A 160 28.45 -0.15 0.94
N PRO A 161 29.70 -0.61 1.14
CA PRO A 161 30.80 -0.39 0.20
C PRO A 161 30.52 -0.82 -1.24
N SER A 162 29.62 -1.79 -1.44
CA SER A 162 29.13 -2.20 -2.76
C SER A 162 28.20 -1.18 -3.44
N GLY A 163 27.88 -0.07 -2.77
CA GLY A 163 26.88 0.90 -3.20
C GLY A 163 25.43 0.47 -2.94
N CYS A 164 25.22 -0.69 -2.31
CA CYS A 164 23.89 -1.18 -1.98
C CYS A 164 23.30 -0.44 -0.76
N LYS A 165 22.07 0.05 -0.89
CA LYS A 165 21.34 0.71 0.20
C LYS A 165 20.63 -0.36 1.03
N ALA A 166 20.89 -0.44 2.33
CA ALA A 166 20.38 -1.52 3.17
C ALA A 166 19.86 -1.02 4.52
N VAL A 167 18.74 -1.60 4.98
CA VAL A 167 18.27 -1.52 6.36
C VAL A 167 18.75 -2.76 7.09
N LEU A 168 19.70 -2.62 8.01
CA LEU A 168 20.29 -3.75 8.72
C LEU A 168 19.40 -4.23 9.87
N SER A 169 19.47 -5.53 10.14
CA SER A 169 18.83 -6.22 11.26
C SER A 169 19.67 -7.42 11.69
N PHE A 170 19.29 -8.08 12.77
CA PHE A 170 19.96 -9.26 13.32
C PHE A 170 18.96 -10.39 13.47
N ASP A 171 19.39 -11.61 13.14
CA ASP A 171 18.56 -12.80 13.34
C ASP A 171 18.60 -13.28 14.80
N GLN A 172 17.89 -14.37 15.07
CA GLN A 172 17.82 -14.98 16.40
C GLN A 172 19.18 -15.46 16.95
N ASN A 173 20.18 -15.64 16.10
CA ASN A 173 21.54 -16.03 16.47
C ASN A 173 22.48 -14.81 16.61
N GLY A 174 21.98 -13.60 16.37
CA GLY A 174 22.79 -12.38 16.34
C GLY A 174 23.57 -12.20 15.03
N GLU A 175 23.30 -12.99 13.99
CA GLU A 175 23.95 -12.81 12.69
C GLU A 175 23.29 -11.65 11.94
N PRO A 176 24.08 -10.68 11.43
CA PRO A 176 23.51 -9.52 10.76
C PRO A 176 23.03 -9.87 9.35
N TYR A 177 21.94 -9.22 8.93
CA TYR A 177 21.39 -9.31 7.59
C TYR A 177 20.73 -7.98 7.20
N ALA A 178 20.40 -7.81 5.92
CA ALA A 178 19.60 -6.68 5.47
C ALA A 178 18.11 -7.07 5.47
N LEU A 179 17.32 -6.42 6.33
CA LEU A 179 15.86 -6.59 6.34
C LEU A 179 15.27 -6.20 4.98
N ALA A 180 15.77 -5.11 4.40
CA ALA A 180 15.54 -4.75 3.01
C ALA A 180 16.83 -4.17 2.43
N ALA A 181 17.08 -4.48 1.15
CA ALA A 181 18.24 -4.02 0.40
C ALA A 181 17.84 -3.57 -1.01
N ASP A 182 18.48 -2.53 -1.51
CA ASP A 182 18.41 -2.08 -2.90
C ASP A 182 19.85 -2.02 -3.44
N CYS A 183 20.22 -3.08 -4.15
CA CYS A 183 21.55 -3.27 -4.70
C CYS A 183 21.52 -3.00 -6.20
N LYS A 184 22.55 -2.32 -6.75
CA LYS A 184 22.59 -1.95 -8.17
C LYS A 184 22.49 -3.13 -9.13
N GLU A 185 23.13 -4.25 -8.79
CA GLU A 185 23.20 -5.44 -9.66
C GLU A 185 22.04 -6.40 -9.42
N ASP A 186 21.69 -6.63 -8.15
CA ASP A 186 20.68 -7.62 -7.78
C ASP A 186 19.27 -7.04 -7.69
N GLY A 187 19.12 -5.72 -7.60
CA GLY A 187 17.84 -5.05 -7.39
C GLY A 187 17.38 -5.04 -5.93
N VAL A 188 16.06 -5.00 -5.73
CA VAL A 188 15.44 -4.81 -4.41
C VAL A 188 15.04 -6.15 -3.80
N HIS A 189 15.46 -6.40 -2.56
CA HIS A 189 15.28 -7.68 -1.86
C HIS A 189 14.87 -7.52 -0.39
N LEU A 190 14.15 -8.51 0.14
CA LEU A 190 13.92 -8.72 1.58
C LEU A 190 14.86 -9.78 2.14
N PHE A 191 15.20 -9.65 3.44
CA PHE A 191 16.00 -10.63 4.18
C PHE A 191 17.32 -11.02 3.49
N HIS A 192 17.96 -10.06 2.82
CA HIS A 192 19.15 -10.28 2.02
C HIS A 192 20.39 -10.47 2.90
N ARG A 193 21.23 -11.45 2.55
CA ARG A 193 22.49 -11.73 3.23
C ARG A 193 23.64 -11.64 2.23
N CYS A 194 24.68 -10.88 2.58
CA CYS A 194 25.92 -10.83 1.80
C CYS A 194 27.13 -10.62 2.72
N GLN A 195 28.31 -11.05 2.25
CA GLN A 195 29.54 -10.99 3.05
C GLN A 195 29.93 -9.56 3.44
N VAL A 196 29.54 -8.56 2.65
CA VAL A 196 29.81 -7.14 2.88
C VAL A 196 29.07 -6.62 4.13
N ILE A 197 27.88 -7.15 4.43
CA ILE A 197 27.14 -6.76 5.66
C ILE A 197 27.91 -7.18 6.90
N ASN A 198 28.42 -8.42 6.91
CA ASN A 198 29.19 -8.96 8.03
C ASN A 198 30.46 -8.14 8.30
N SER A 199 31.16 -7.71 7.25
CA SER A 199 32.38 -6.91 7.42
C SER A 199 32.09 -5.51 7.95
N VAL A 200 31.01 -4.86 7.48
CA VAL A 200 30.59 -3.52 7.95
C VAL A 200 30.19 -3.56 9.43
N VAL A 201 29.38 -4.52 9.86
CA VAL A 201 28.95 -4.62 11.26
C VAL A 201 30.14 -4.90 12.19
N LYS A 202 31.10 -5.74 11.76
CA LYS A 202 32.34 -6.01 12.50
C LYS A 202 33.28 -4.79 12.58
N ALA A 203 33.29 -3.93 11.57
CA ALA A 203 34.09 -2.70 11.58
C ALA A 203 33.51 -1.66 12.54
N VAL A 204 32.19 -1.47 12.53
CA VAL A 204 31.49 -0.52 13.41
C VAL A 204 31.61 -0.92 14.89
N SER A 205 31.50 -2.21 15.20
CA SER A 205 31.66 -2.72 16.57
C SER A 205 33.08 -2.58 17.11
N LYS A 206 34.10 -2.56 16.25
CA LYS A 206 35.51 -2.33 16.66
C LYS A 206 35.86 -0.86 16.88
N GLY A 207 35.11 0.07 16.31
CA GLY A 207 35.35 1.52 16.43
C GLY A 207 34.61 2.21 17.58
N SER A 208 33.91 1.45 18.44
CA SER A 208 33.09 1.97 19.55
C SER A 208 33.76 1.81 20.94
N VAL A 209 35.10 1.79 20.99
CA VAL A 209 35.92 1.78 22.22
C VAL A 209 36.65 3.10 22.37
#